data_AF-A0A932KRK5-F1
#
_entry.id   AF-A0A932KRK5-F1
#
_cell.length_a   1.000
_cell.length_b   1.000
_cell.length_c   1.000
_cell.angle_alpha   90.00
_cell.angle_beta   90.00
_cell.angle_gamma   90.00
#
_symmetry.space_group_name_H-M   'P 1'
#
loop_
_entity.id
_entity.type
_entity.pdbx_description
1 polymer ?
#
loop_
_entity_poly.entity_id
_entity_poly.type
_entity_poly.pdbx_seq_one_letter_code
_entity_poly.pdbx_strand_id
1 'polypeptide(L)' 'MNIAEFFHMGGYGFYVWGSYGVALVVFTVNIVSALRNKQRVLHSLMRSAARNRSRT' A
#
# COMPACT_ATOMS: atom_id res chain seq x y z
N MET A 1 30.33 18.32 -5.14
CA MET A 1 29.66 17.16 -4.53
C MET A 1 28.43 16.85 -5.37
N ASN A 2 28.60 16.00 -6.38
CA ASN A 2 27.55 15.73 -7.38
C ASN A 2 26.63 14.60 -6.87
N ILE A 3 25.32 14.67 -7.17
CA ILE A 3 24.38 13.56 -6.91
C ILE A 3 24.93 12.25 -7.46
N ALA A 4 25.58 12.27 -8.63
CA ALA A 4 26.17 11.08 -9.22
C ALA A 4 27.19 10.35 -8.32
N GLU A 5 28.00 11.08 -7.54
CA GLU A 5 28.94 10.48 -6.57
C GLU A 5 28.21 9.80 -5.41
N PHE A 6 27.10 10.37 -4.95
CA PHE A 6 26.29 9.82 -3.86
C PHE A 6 25.62 8.48 -4.26
N PHE A 7 25.23 8.35 -5.53
CA PHE A 7 24.71 7.11 -6.09
C PHE A 7 25.83 6.11 -6.42
N HIS A 8 27.03 6.58 -6.78
CA HIS A 8 28.20 5.78 -7.13
C HIS A 8 29.25 5.67 -6.00
N MET A 9 28.84 5.75 -4.73
CA MET A 9 29.70 5.43 -3.57
C MET A 9 29.92 3.91 -3.46
N GLY A 10 30.62 3.32 -4.45
CA GLY A 10 31.42 2.08 -4.41
C GLY A 10 30.85 0.79 -3.79
N GLY A 11 29.60 0.74 -3.34
CA GLY A 11 29.01 -0.39 -2.61
C GLY A 11 27.90 -0.05 -1.60
N TYR A 12 27.80 1.19 -1.10
CA TYR A 12 26.81 1.57 -0.06
C TYR A 12 25.44 1.99 -0.61
N GLY A 13 25.37 2.48 -1.86
CA GLY A 13 24.11 2.91 -2.48
C GLY A 13 23.06 1.80 -2.52
N PHE A 14 23.48 0.54 -2.72
CA PHE A 14 22.59 -0.60 -2.80
C PHE A 14 21.81 -0.86 -1.50
N TYR A 15 22.44 -0.63 -0.32
CA TYR A 15 21.79 -0.80 0.98
C TYR A 15 20.74 0.28 1.24
N VAL A 16 21.05 1.52 0.86
CA VAL A 16 20.16 2.67 1.01
C VAL A 16 18.95 2.50 0.09
N TRP A 17 19.18 2.28 -1.20
CA TRP A 17 18.12 2.07 -2.19
C TRP A 17 17.30 0.80 -1.92
N GLY A 18 17.94 -0.27 -1.46
CA GLY A 18 17.23 -1.50 -1.03
C GLY A 18 16.29 -1.25 0.15
N SER A 19 16.75 -0.51 1.18
CA SER A 19 15.91 -0.16 2.34
C SER A 19 14.73 0.73 1.94
N TYR A 20 14.96 1.72 1.06
CA TYR A 20 13.88 2.53 0.49
C TYR A 20 12.91 1.69 -0.36
N GLY A 21 13.41 0.73 -1.13
CA GLY A 21 12.59 -0.20 -1.91
C GLY A 21 11.70 -1.06 -1.01
N VAL A 22 12.23 -1.62 0.06
CA VAL A 22 11.46 -2.40 1.04
C VAL A 22 10.40 -1.53 1.71
N ALA A 23 10.75 -0.32 2.14
CA ALA A 23 9.79 0.62 2.72
C ALA A 23 8.66 0.94 1.73
N LEU A 24 8.99 1.21 0.47
CA LEU A 24 8.02 1.51 -0.59
C LEU A 24 7.10 0.31 -0.81
N VAL A 25 7.63 -0.92 -0.86
CA VAL A 25 6.82 -2.15 -0.97
C VAL A 25 5.84 -2.28 0.20
N VAL A 26 6.29 -2.08 1.44
CA VAL A 26 5.42 -2.16 2.63
C VAL A 26 4.30 -1.12 2.56
N PHE A 27 4.64 0.13 2.20
CA PHE A 27 3.64 1.19 2.01
C PHE A 27 2.64 0.83 0.91
N THR A 28 3.11 0.38 -0.25
CA THR A 28 2.25 -0.02 -1.37
C THR A 28 1.30 -1.14 -0.96
N VAL A 29 1.80 -2.18 -0.29
CA VAL A 29 0.97 -3.30 0.18
C VAL A 29 -0.09 -2.81 1.18
N ASN A 30 0.30 -1.95 2.11
CA ASN A 30 -0.62 -1.39 3.11
C ASN A 30 -1.75 -0.58 2.45
N ILE A 31 -1.39 0.33 1.54
CA ILE A 31 -2.34 1.16 0.78
C ILE A 31 -3.28 0.28 -0.04
N VAL A 32 -2.75 -0.65 -0.83
CA VAL A 32 -3.55 -1.55 -1.66
C VAL A 32 -4.50 -2.41 -0.80
N SER A 33 -4.03 -2.90 0.35
CA SER A 33 -4.86 -3.64 1.30
C SER A 33 -5.98 -2.78 1.87
N ALA A 34 -5.68 -1.54 2.27
CA ALA A 34 -6.67 -0.60 2.79
C ALA A 34 -7.73 -0.24 1.74
N LEU A 35 -7.35 0.02 0.49
CA LEU A 35 -8.29 0.28 -0.60
C LEU A 35 -9.18 -0.93 -0.88
N ARG A 36 -8.60 -2.14 -0.93
CA ARG A 36 -9.36 -3.38 -1.13
C ARG A 36 -10.36 -3.64 0.00
N ASN A 37 -9.98 -3.36 1.25
CA ASN A 37 -10.85 -3.57 2.39
C ASN A 37 -12.05 -2.60 2.38
N LYS A 38 -11.83 -1.34 1.98
CA LYS A 38 -12.92 -0.35 1.81
C LYS A 38 -13.99 -0.84 0.84
N GLN A 39 -13.59 -1.41 -0.31
CA GLN A 39 -14.53 -1.95 -1.28
C GLN A 39 -15.33 -3.14 -0.73
N ARG A 40 -14.68 -4.04 0.02
CA ARG A 40 -15.37 -5.19 0.65
C ARG A 40 -16.40 -4.75 1.68
N VAL A 41 -16.06 -3.76 2.52
CA VAL A 41 -16.95 -3.25 3.56
C VAL A 41 -18.19 -2.60 2.93
N LEU A 42 -18.02 -1.71 1.95
CA LEU A 42 -19.14 -1.08 1.24
C LEU A 42 -20.07 -2.13 0.59
N HIS A 43 -19.50 -3.14 -0.06
CA HIS A 43 -20.28 -4.19 -0.70
C HIS A 43 -21.04 -5.06 0.32
N SER A 44 -20.46 -5.29 1.52
CA SER A 44 -21.12 -6.01 2.60
C SER A 44 -22.27 -5.23 3.24
N LEU A 45 -22.14 -3.89 3.34
CA LEU A 45 -23.18 -3.00 3.83
C LEU A 45 -24.37 -2.94 2.88
N MET A 46 -24.13 -2.82 1.56
CA MET A 46 -25.21 -2.84 0.55
C MET A 46 -26.01 -4.15 0.60
N ARG A 47 -25.34 -5.30 0.74
CA ARG A 47 -26.00 -6.62 0.88
C ARG A 47 -26.78 -6.79 2.19
N SER A 48 -26.38 -6.08 3.23
CA SER A 48 -27.06 -6.16 4.55
C SER A 48 -28.26 -5.21 4.60
N ALA A 49 -28.14 -4.02 4.02
CA ALA A 49 -29.24 -3.07 3.86
C ALA A 49 -30.40 -3.66 3.02
N ALA A 50 -30.09 -4.42 1.97
CA ALA A 50 -31.11 -5.09 1.16
C ALA A 50 -31.91 -6.16 1.93
N ARG A 51 -31.28 -6.85 2.89
CA ARG A 51 -31.93 -7.89 3.71
C ARG A 51 -32.83 -7.34 4.81
N ASN A 52 -32.53 -6.14 5.33
CA ASN A 52 -33.32 -5.54 6.40
C ASN A 52 -34.66 -4.98 5.90
N ARG A 53 -34.83 -4.77 4.59
CA ARG A 53 -36.05 -4.20 4.01
C ARG A 53 -37.16 -5.21 3.71
N SER A 54 -36.86 -6.51 3.78
CA SER A 54 -37.82 -7.59 3.51
C SER A 54 -38.52 -8.11 4.78
N ARG A 55 -38.22 -7.51 5.95
CA ARG A 55 -38.71 -7.95 7.28
C ARG A 55 -39.65 -6.95 7.97
N THR A 56 -40.05 -5.90 7.27
CA THR A 56 -41.10 -4.93 7.66
C THR A 56 -42.19 -4.97 6.62
#